data_AF-X0Z1I5-F1
#
_entry.id   AF-X0Z1I5-F1
#
_cell.length_a   1.000
_cell.length_b   1.000
_cell.length_c   1.000
_cell.angle_alpha   90.00
_cell.angle_beta   90.00
_cell.angle_gamma   90.00
#
_symmetry.space_group_name_H-M   'P 1'
#
loop_
_entity.id
_entity.type
_entity.pdbx_description
1 polymer ?
#
loop_
_entity_poly.entity_id
_entity_poly.type
_entity_poly.pdbx_seq_one_letter_code
_entity_poly.pdbx_strand_id
1 'polypeptide(L)'
;MSAMSSMNSLRKLEEWMVELTGMALITTTINTAKVLKLYRTMNPDIPFFITGDRKSPHKKLRQLAKDLGNVHYYDVEDQKKLGYKSSEVIGWNTIRRRNIALLEALKHGADKIVTLDDDNIPLSSSYFQEFDILLSQGFDGLMASAKKGWFNIGDYFEPKIYHRGFPIEYRQAEREIQFIPVVDKKIGVAAGLWFGDPDIDAMDRITNQPIVHQISQILHKG
;
A
#
# COMPACT_ATOMS: atom_id res chain seq x y z
N MET A 1 18.77 22.87 36.29
CA MET A 1 18.33 23.25 34.93
C MET A 1 18.02 22.07 33.99
N SER A 2 18.32 20.80 34.31
CA SER A 2 18.09 19.70 33.33
C SER A 2 16.71 19.04 33.38
N ALA A 3 15.98 19.07 34.51
CA ALA A 3 14.67 18.41 34.64
C ALA A 3 13.52 19.18 33.96
N MET A 4 13.54 20.51 33.99
CA MET A 4 12.54 21.35 33.30
C MET A 4 12.69 21.28 31.77
N SER A 5 13.91 21.08 31.27
CA SER A 5 14.17 20.91 29.83
C SER A 5 13.65 19.56 29.32
N SER A 6 13.74 18.48 30.11
CA SER A 6 13.25 17.15 29.72
C SER A 6 11.72 17.04 29.83
N MET A 7 11.10 17.72 30.79
CA MET A 7 9.64 17.77 30.91
C MET A 7 8.98 18.58 29.78
N ASN A 8 9.63 19.65 29.29
CA ASN A 8 9.14 20.41 28.14
C ASN A 8 9.29 19.64 26.81
N SER A 9 10.34 18.82 26.65
CA SER A 9 10.47 17.96 25.46
C SER A 9 9.48 16.80 25.49
N LEU A 10 9.20 16.22 26.66
CA LEU A 10 8.21 15.16 26.84
C LEU A 10 6.78 15.69 26.63
N ARG A 11 6.45 16.89 27.13
CA ARG A 11 5.16 17.53 26.84
C ARG A 11 4.99 17.91 25.38
N LYS A 12 6.04 18.38 24.69
CA LYS A 12 5.99 18.60 23.24
C LYS A 12 5.83 17.30 22.45
N LEU A 13 6.45 16.21 22.91
CA LEU A 13 6.25 14.88 22.34
C LEU A 13 4.83 14.37 22.61
N GLU A 14 4.28 14.58 23.80
CA GLU A 14 2.89 14.23 24.13
C GLU A 14 1.88 15.08 23.35
N GLU A 15 2.10 16.39 23.20
CA GLU A 15 1.29 17.28 22.34
C GLU A 15 1.41 16.90 20.85
N TRP A 16 2.56 16.40 20.40
CA TRP A 16 2.72 15.83 19.06
C TRP A 16 2.13 14.43 18.93
N MET A 17 1.99 13.67 20.01
CA MET A 17 1.40 12.33 20.02
C MET A 17 -0.13 12.35 20.20
N VAL A 18 -0.73 13.48 20.55
CA VAL A 18 -2.19 13.60 20.78
C VAL A 18 -2.99 13.79 19.48
N GLU A 19 -2.36 13.89 18.31
CA GLU A 19 -3.08 14.02 17.03
C GLU A 19 -2.40 13.30 15.83
N LEU A 20 -1.75 12.16 16.07
CA LEU A 20 -1.09 11.37 15.00
C LEU A 20 -1.96 10.25 14.40
N THR A 21 -3.28 10.33 14.50
CA THR A 21 -4.18 9.41 13.79
C THR A 21 -4.30 9.79 12.31
N GLY A 22 -3.21 9.64 11.56
CA GLY A 22 -3.12 10.03 10.15
C GLY A 22 -2.92 8.84 9.21
N MET A 23 -3.66 8.83 8.10
CA MET A 23 -3.35 7.97 6.95
C MET A 23 -2.33 8.68 6.05
N ALA A 24 -1.35 7.95 5.53
CA ALA A 24 -0.44 8.44 4.50
C ALA A 24 -0.45 7.54 3.27
N LEU A 25 -0.34 8.14 2.10
CA LEU A 25 -0.16 7.41 0.85
C LEU A 25 1.32 7.40 0.48
N ILE A 26 1.85 6.22 0.18
CA ILE A 26 3.24 6.05 -0.25
C ILE A 26 3.31 5.40 -1.62
N THR A 27 4.26 5.85 -2.43
CA THR A 27 4.56 5.22 -3.72
C THR A 27 6.00 5.44 -4.15
N THR A 28 6.41 4.71 -5.18
CA THR A 28 7.66 4.93 -5.91
C THR A 28 7.34 4.82 -7.39
N THR A 29 8.05 5.56 -8.24
CA THR A 29 7.75 5.56 -9.67
C THR A 29 8.98 5.90 -10.49
N ILE A 30 9.12 5.25 -11.66
CA ILE A 30 10.04 5.69 -12.73
C ILE A 30 9.31 6.47 -13.84
N ASN A 31 8.00 6.67 -13.69
CA ASN A 31 7.12 7.39 -14.60
C ASN A 31 6.69 8.73 -13.98
N THR A 32 5.56 9.27 -14.42
CA THR A 32 5.05 10.59 -14.01
C THR A 32 4.01 10.53 -12.89
N ALA A 33 3.58 9.34 -12.44
CA ALA A 33 2.58 9.14 -11.39
C ALA A 33 1.32 10.02 -11.52
N LYS A 34 0.80 10.18 -12.74
CA LYS A 34 -0.38 11.03 -13.01
C LYS A 34 -1.61 10.58 -12.24
N VAL A 35 -1.73 9.29 -11.91
CA VAL A 35 -2.86 8.74 -11.16
C VAL A 35 -3.02 9.41 -9.79
N LEU A 36 -1.94 9.94 -9.20
CA LEU A 36 -1.99 10.64 -7.91
C LEU A 36 -2.86 11.89 -7.94
N LYS A 37 -3.11 12.49 -9.12
CA LYS A 37 -4.10 13.56 -9.26
C LYS A 37 -5.50 13.10 -8.87
N LEU A 38 -5.88 11.89 -9.28
CA LEU A 38 -7.17 11.30 -8.95
C LEU A 38 -7.26 10.98 -7.46
N TYR A 39 -6.24 10.36 -6.87
CA TYR A 39 -6.21 10.13 -5.42
C TYR A 39 -6.29 11.44 -4.63
N ARG A 40 -5.58 12.49 -5.04
CA ARG A 40 -5.64 13.79 -4.36
C ARG A 40 -7.05 14.40 -4.35
N THR A 41 -7.86 14.18 -5.38
CA THR A 41 -9.26 14.65 -5.37
C THR A 41 -10.16 13.95 -4.35
N MET A 42 -9.76 12.76 -3.88
CA MET A 42 -10.54 11.99 -2.90
C MET A 42 -10.27 12.46 -1.47
N ASN A 43 -9.03 12.86 -1.18
CA ASN A 43 -8.66 13.41 0.12
C ASN A 43 -7.48 14.40 0.00
N PRO A 44 -7.70 15.71 0.21
CA PRO A 44 -6.64 16.72 0.15
C PRO A 44 -5.70 16.71 1.36
N ASP A 45 -6.14 16.15 2.49
CA ASP A 45 -5.44 16.25 3.78
C ASP A 45 -4.44 15.11 3.99
N ILE A 46 -4.57 14.00 3.26
CA ILE A 46 -3.63 12.88 3.35
C ILE A 46 -2.26 13.27 2.75
N PRO A 47 -1.15 13.18 3.52
CA PRO A 47 0.18 13.42 2.97
C PRO A 47 0.60 12.29 2.02
N PHE A 48 1.19 12.67 0.88
CA PHE A 48 1.72 11.72 -0.10
C PHE A 48 3.24 11.69 -0.02
N PHE A 49 3.84 10.50 0.14
CA PHE A 49 5.28 10.30 0.13
C PHE A 49 5.68 9.56 -1.14
N ILE A 50 6.44 10.23 -1.99
CA ILE A 50 6.84 9.71 -3.29
C ILE A 50 8.36 9.60 -3.32
N THR A 51 8.88 8.40 -3.52
CA THR A 51 10.31 8.20 -3.78
C THR A 51 10.58 8.09 -5.27
N GLY A 52 11.55 8.86 -5.76
CA GLY A 52 12.16 8.63 -7.05
C GLY A 52 13.16 7.48 -7.03
N ASP A 53 13.55 7.05 -8.21
CA ASP A 53 14.72 6.24 -8.49
C ASP A 53 15.55 6.95 -9.58
N ARG A 54 16.72 6.45 -9.94
CA ARG A 54 17.63 7.08 -10.93
C ARG A 54 16.98 7.33 -12.28
N LYS A 55 16.00 6.49 -12.65
CA LYS A 55 15.27 6.58 -13.93
C LYS A 55 14.06 7.52 -13.87
N SER A 56 13.70 8.02 -12.69
CA SER A 56 12.50 8.83 -12.54
C SER A 56 12.64 10.20 -13.17
N PRO A 57 11.57 10.77 -13.74
CA PRO A 57 11.57 12.12 -14.29
C PRO A 57 11.47 13.16 -13.16
N HIS A 58 12.57 13.34 -12.41
CA HIS A 58 12.61 14.14 -11.17
C HIS A 58 12.01 15.54 -11.31
N LYS A 59 12.29 16.25 -12.42
CA LYS A 59 11.70 17.59 -12.67
C LYS A 59 10.17 17.55 -12.75
N LYS A 60 9.60 16.53 -13.42
CA LYS A 60 8.14 16.37 -13.55
C LYS A 60 7.51 15.98 -12.22
N LEU A 61 8.15 15.11 -11.46
CA LEU A 61 7.65 14.67 -10.15
C LEU A 61 7.72 15.78 -9.10
N ARG A 62 8.77 16.61 -9.10
CA ARG A 62 8.81 17.82 -8.27
C ARG A 62 7.70 18.80 -8.63
N GLN A 63 7.40 18.97 -9.92
CA GLN A 63 6.28 19.83 -10.33
C GLN A 63 4.95 19.23 -9.89
N LEU A 64 4.73 17.93 -10.11
CA LEU A 64 3.53 17.23 -9.65
C LEU A 64 3.33 17.39 -8.13
N ALA A 65 4.39 17.21 -7.33
CA ALA A 65 4.32 17.36 -5.89
C ALA A 65 3.89 18.78 -5.47
N LYS A 66 4.38 19.82 -6.17
CA LYS A 66 3.95 21.20 -5.96
C LYS A 66 2.48 21.40 -6.34
N ASP A 67 2.07 20.88 -7.50
CA ASP A 67 0.71 21.04 -8.02
C ASP A 67 -0.33 20.36 -7.12
N LEU A 68 0.01 19.20 -6.54
CA LEU A 68 -0.90 18.42 -5.70
C LEU A 68 -1.04 18.95 -4.28
N GLY A 69 -0.02 19.64 -3.76
CA GLY A 69 0.06 20.04 -2.36
C GLY A 69 0.16 18.85 -1.40
N ASN A 70 0.71 19.09 -0.20
CA ASN A 70 0.88 18.06 0.83
C ASN A 70 1.56 16.78 0.30
N VAL A 71 2.62 16.96 -0.51
CA VAL A 71 3.40 15.88 -1.11
C VAL A 71 4.87 16.05 -0.76
N HIS A 72 5.46 15.00 -0.21
CA HIS A 72 6.88 14.86 0.06
C HIS A 72 7.51 14.02 -1.05
N TYR A 73 8.23 14.67 -1.97
CA TYR A 73 8.97 13.99 -3.03
C TYR A 73 10.46 13.93 -2.71
N TYR A 74 11.02 12.73 -2.77
CA TYR A 74 12.44 12.46 -2.52
C TYR A 74 13.13 11.92 -3.77
N ASP A 75 13.94 12.76 -4.42
CA ASP A 75 14.83 12.29 -5.49
C ASP A 75 16.06 11.54 -4.93
N VAL A 76 16.99 11.18 -5.80
CA VAL A 76 18.21 10.42 -5.42
C VAL A 76 19.02 11.16 -4.36
N GLU A 77 19.19 12.48 -4.49
CA GLU A 77 20.02 13.27 -3.57
C GLU A 77 19.28 13.55 -2.26
N ASP A 78 17.96 13.77 -2.32
CA ASP A 78 17.13 13.88 -1.12
C ASP A 78 17.22 12.59 -0.29
N GLN A 79 17.08 11.42 -0.92
CA GLN A 79 17.17 10.12 -0.23
C GLN A 79 18.55 9.86 0.39
N LYS A 80 19.64 10.31 -0.24
CA LYS A 80 20.98 10.21 0.36
C LYS A 80 21.09 11.08 1.61
N LYS A 81 20.54 12.30 1.57
CA LYS A 81 20.55 13.23 2.71
C LYS A 81 19.73 12.74 3.90
N LEU A 82 18.72 11.90 3.68
CA LEU A 82 17.96 11.26 4.78
C LEU A 82 18.85 10.34 5.63
N GLY A 83 19.95 9.81 5.10
CA GLY A 83 20.94 9.06 5.87
C GLY A 83 20.49 7.67 6.35
N TYR A 84 19.41 7.11 5.79
CA TYR A 84 18.97 5.76 6.13
C TYR A 84 20.01 4.72 5.69
N LYS A 85 20.59 3.99 6.66
CA LYS A 85 21.53 2.90 6.41
C LYS A 85 20.95 1.81 5.48
N SER A 86 19.64 1.59 5.56
CA SER A 86 18.92 0.66 4.68
C SER A 86 18.95 1.07 3.20
N SER A 87 19.17 2.35 2.89
CA SER A 87 19.24 2.86 1.52
C SER A 87 20.35 2.20 0.70
N GLU A 88 21.48 1.88 1.33
CA GLU A 88 22.61 1.19 0.67
C GLU A 88 22.24 -0.26 0.33
N VAL A 89 21.64 -0.97 1.29
CA VAL A 89 21.20 -2.37 1.13
C VAL A 89 20.06 -2.49 0.10
N ILE A 90 19.15 -1.52 0.07
CA ILE A 90 18.05 -1.48 -0.91
C ILE A 90 18.62 -1.34 -2.33
N GLY A 91 19.67 -0.53 -2.52
CA GLY A 91 20.24 -0.28 -3.85
C GLY A 91 19.30 0.53 -4.76
N TRP A 92 19.66 0.75 -6.03
CA TRP A 92 18.89 1.58 -6.96
C TRP A 92 18.28 0.74 -8.09
N ASN A 93 17.36 1.32 -8.85
CA ASN A 93 16.56 0.68 -9.89
C ASN A 93 15.71 -0.47 -9.34
N THR A 94 15.03 -0.23 -8.22
CA THR A 94 14.21 -1.24 -7.55
C THR A 94 12.96 -0.63 -6.93
N ILE A 95 11.84 -1.36 -7.04
CA ILE A 95 10.58 -0.99 -6.39
C ILE A 95 10.71 -0.86 -4.87
N ARG A 96 11.72 -1.51 -4.28
CA ARG A 96 12.04 -1.45 -2.86
C ARG A 96 12.40 -0.04 -2.38
N ARG A 97 12.66 0.91 -3.29
CA ARG A 97 12.81 2.34 -2.96
C ARG A 97 11.57 2.93 -2.28
N ARG A 98 10.38 2.36 -2.50
CA ARG A 98 9.14 2.68 -1.77
C ARG A 98 9.31 2.58 -0.25
N ASN A 99 10.21 1.72 0.24
CA ASN A 99 10.47 1.62 1.68
C ASN A 99 11.06 2.89 2.27
N ILE A 100 11.73 3.75 1.48
CA ILE A 100 12.15 5.06 1.98
C ILE A 100 10.94 5.98 2.20
N ALA A 101 9.93 5.92 1.32
CA ALA A 101 8.67 6.64 1.50
C ALA A 101 7.91 6.13 2.74
N LEU A 102 7.93 4.81 2.97
CA LEU A 102 7.38 4.21 4.19
C LEU A 102 8.04 4.78 5.44
N LEU A 103 9.39 4.80 5.51
CA LEU A 103 10.11 5.32 6.66
C LEU A 103 9.81 6.81 6.90
N GLU A 104 9.72 7.60 5.84
CA GLU A 104 9.37 9.01 5.96
C GLU A 104 7.91 9.22 6.40
N ALA A 105 6.97 8.42 5.91
CA ALA A 105 5.57 8.46 6.36
C ALA A 105 5.45 8.11 7.84
N LEU A 106 6.14 7.06 8.30
CA LEU A 106 6.19 6.68 9.71
C LEU A 106 6.83 7.77 10.57
N LYS A 107 7.91 8.39 10.09
CA LYS A 107 8.57 9.52 10.77
C LYS A 107 7.67 10.76 10.84
N HIS A 108 6.76 10.92 9.88
CA HIS A 108 5.72 11.94 9.89
C HIS A 108 4.52 11.57 10.79
N GLY A 109 4.57 10.40 11.45
CA GLY A 109 3.54 9.94 12.39
C GLY A 109 2.32 9.32 11.72
N ALA A 110 2.45 8.77 10.51
CA ALA A 110 1.36 8.03 9.90
C ALA A 110 1.11 6.70 10.63
N ASP A 111 -0.14 6.49 11.05
CA ASP A 111 -0.61 5.26 11.70
C ASP A 111 -1.12 4.23 10.68
N LYS A 112 -1.62 4.72 9.53
CA LYS A 112 -2.12 3.89 8.43
C LYS A 112 -1.34 4.22 7.16
N ILE A 113 -0.89 3.19 6.46
CA ILE A 113 -0.12 3.34 5.23
C ILE A 113 -0.91 2.74 4.07
N VAL A 114 -1.22 3.59 3.09
CA VAL A 114 -1.71 3.16 1.77
C VAL A 114 -0.53 3.07 0.83
N THR A 115 -0.19 1.85 0.41
CA THR A 115 0.84 1.63 -0.61
C THR A 115 0.19 1.46 -1.97
N LEU A 116 0.56 2.24 -2.98
CA LEU A 116 0.10 2.02 -4.35
C LEU A 116 1.22 1.95 -5.39
N ASP A 117 0.90 1.29 -6.49
CA ASP A 117 1.60 1.41 -7.76
C ASP A 117 1.04 2.60 -8.56
N ASP A 118 1.87 3.25 -9.36
CA ASP A 118 1.56 4.55 -9.95
C ASP A 118 0.66 4.49 -11.20
N ASP A 119 0.19 3.30 -11.54
CA ASP A 119 -0.74 2.96 -12.60
C ASP A 119 -2.06 2.36 -12.09
N ASN A 120 -2.20 2.17 -10.77
CA ASN A 120 -3.41 1.61 -10.16
C ASN A 120 -4.50 2.68 -10.03
N ILE A 121 -5.53 2.58 -10.87
CA ILE A 121 -6.67 3.52 -10.88
C ILE A 121 -7.74 3.01 -9.89
N PRO A 122 -8.16 3.82 -8.90
CA PRO A 122 -9.21 3.44 -7.97
C PRO A 122 -10.57 3.40 -8.69
N LEU A 123 -11.42 2.45 -8.30
CA LEU A 123 -12.76 2.29 -8.88
C LEU A 123 -13.82 3.16 -8.18
N SER A 124 -13.49 3.68 -7.00
CA SER A 124 -14.41 4.42 -6.14
C SER A 124 -13.76 5.68 -5.63
N SER A 125 -14.54 6.76 -5.52
CA SER A 125 -14.10 8.01 -4.89
C SER A 125 -13.98 7.90 -3.36
N SER A 126 -14.60 6.89 -2.75
CA SER A 126 -14.49 6.61 -1.31
C SER A 126 -13.31 5.73 -0.94
N TYR A 127 -12.35 5.51 -1.85
CA TYR A 127 -11.19 4.61 -1.64
C TYR A 127 -10.53 4.78 -0.27
N PHE A 128 -10.09 5.98 0.10
CA PHE A 128 -9.44 6.20 1.40
C PHE A 128 -10.35 5.93 2.59
N GLN A 129 -11.63 6.32 2.48
CA GLN A 129 -12.61 6.12 3.54
C GLN A 129 -12.91 4.62 3.76
N GLU A 130 -13.02 3.86 2.68
CA GLU A 130 -13.24 2.40 2.74
C GLU A 130 -12.09 1.70 3.46
N PHE A 131 -10.83 2.01 3.12
CA PHE A 131 -9.67 1.46 3.81
C PHE A 131 -9.55 1.96 5.25
N ASP A 132 -9.92 3.22 5.51
CA ASP A 132 -9.90 3.78 6.87
C ASP A 132 -10.87 3.04 7.79
N ILE A 133 -12.11 2.81 7.33
CA ILE A 133 -13.12 2.04 8.05
C ILE A 133 -12.63 0.61 8.31
N LEU A 134 -12.14 -0.08 7.27
CA LEU A 134 -11.66 -1.46 7.37
C LEU A 134 -10.53 -1.62 8.40
N LEU A 135 -9.63 -0.63 8.52
CA LEU A 135 -8.48 -0.68 9.42
C LEU A 135 -8.77 -0.14 10.82
N SER A 136 -9.85 0.62 11.01
CA SER A 136 -10.19 1.26 12.29
C SER A 136 -11.25 0.52 13.09
N GLN A 137 -12.09 -0.26 12.41
CA GLN A 137 -13.24 -0.91 13.02
C GLN A 137 -13.05 -2.43 13.05
N GLY A 138 -13.81 -3.10 13.92
CA GLY A 138 -13.93 -4.56 13.89
C GLY A 138 -14.61 -5.01 12.61
N PHE A 139 -14.04 -6.02 11.96
CA PHE A 139 -14.62 -6.65 10.78
C PHE A 139 -15.57 -7.77 11.17
N ASP A 140 -16.78 -7.68 10.62
CA ASP A 140 -17.81 -8.72 10.65
C ASP A 140 -17.99 -9.27 9.22
N GLY A 141 -17.82 -10.58 9.03
CA GLY A 141 -17.90 -11.18 7.70
C GLY A 141 -17.31 -12.59 7.64
N LEU A 142 -16.90 -13.03 6.45
CA LEU A 142 -16.29 -14.33 6.28
C LEU A 142 -14.76 -14.27 6.39
N MET A 143 -14.19 -15.19 7.15
CA MET A 143 -12.77 -15.47 7.18
C MET A 143 -12.50 -16.77 6.41
N ALA A 144 -11.66 -16.70 5.39
CA ALA A 144 -11.13 -17.88 4.72
C ALA A 144 -10.05 -18.54 5.58
N SER A 145 -10.14 -19.86 5.73
CA SER A 145 -9.14 -20.69 6.40
C SER A 145 -8.80 -21.88 5.50
N ALA A 146 -7.50 -22.16 5.35
CA ALA A 146 -7.01 -23.29 4.58
C ALA A 146 -6.20 -24.20 5.50
N LYS A 147 -6.41 -25.52 5.42
CA LYS A 147 -5.72 -26.51 6.26
C LYS A 147 -4.19 -26.42 6.21
N LYS A 148 -3.64 -26.04 5.05
CA LYS A 148 -2.19 -25.85 4.83
C LYS A 148 -1.73 -24.41 5.01
N GLY A 149 -2.59 -23.51 5.46
CA GLY A 149 -2.30 -22.09 5.68
C GLY A 149 -2.24 -21.23 4.41
N TRP A 150 -2.40 -21.82 3.22
CA TRP A 150 -2.33 -21.11 1.94
C TRP A 150 -3.71 -20.94 1.31
N PHE A 151 -4.11 -19.69 1.11
CA PHE A 151 -5.34 -19.29 0.43
C PHE A 151 -4.98 -18.51 -0.83
N ASN A 152 -5.49 -18.94 -1.99
CA ASN A 152 -5.30 -18.23 -3.25
C ASN A 152 -6.56 -17.42 -3.58
N ILE A 153 -6.50 -16.12 -3.39
CA ILE A 153 -7.60 -15.21 -3.75
C ILE A 153 -7.98 -15.31 -5.24
N GLY A 154 -7.02 -15.64 -6.10
CA GLY A 154 -7.21 -15.76 -7.54
C GLY A 154 -8.12 -16.91 -7.99
N ASP A 155 -8.47 -17.86 -7.10
CA ASP A 155 -9.46 -18.90 -7.38
C ASP A 155 -10.88 -18.32 -7.57
N TYR A 156 -11.09 -17.07 -7.15
CA TYR A 156 -12.36 -16.34 -7.21
C TYR A 156 -12.40 -15.26 -8.30
N PHE A 157 -11.41 -15.25 -9.19
CA PHE A 157 -11.40 -14.40 -10.39
C PHE A 157 -11.93 -15.16 -11.60
N GLU A 158 -12.39 -14.43 -12.60
CA GLU A 158 -12.74 -14.96 -13.91
C GLU A 158 -11.82 -14.31 -14.99
N PRO A 159 -10.90 -15.08 -15.60
CA PRO A 159 -10.57 -16.48 -15.31
C PRO A 159 -9.84 -16.65 -13.98
N LYS A 160 -9.81 -17.88 -13.45
CA LYS A 160 -9.03 -18.22 -12.25
C LYS A 160 -7.53 -18.03 -12.50
N ILE A 161 -6.82 -17.50 -11.52
CA ILE A 161 -5.38 -17.26 -11.58
C ILE A 161 -4.67 -17.69 -10.30
N TYR A 162 -3.35 -17.83 -10.36
CA TYR A 162 -2.51 -17.83 -9.16
C TYR A 162 -1.97 -16.45 -8.90
N HIS A 163 -2.34 -15.88 -7.75
CA HIS A 163 -1.78 -14.61 -7.32
C HIS A 163 -0.25 -14.72 -7.19
N ARG A 164 0.47 -13.64 -7.54
CA ARG A 164 1.93 -13.59 -7.39
C ARG A 164 2.32 -13.95 -5.96
N GLY A 165 3.32 -14.83 -5.83
CA GLY A 165 3.80 -15.29 -4.53
C GLY A 165 3.07 -16.52 -3.97
N PHE A 166 1.99 -16.98 -4.60
CA PHE A 166 1.37 -18.24 -4.20
C PHE A 166 2.32 -19.42 -4.49
N PRO A 167 2.67 -20.25 -3.49
CA PRO A 167 3.72 -21.26 -3.67
C PRO A 167 3.34 -22.34 -4.68
N ILE A 168 4.30 -22.68 -5.55
CA ILE A 168 4.09 -23.60 -6.67
C ILE A 168 3.66 -25.00 -6.20
N GLU A 169 4.22 -25.47 -5.08
CA GLU A 169 3.93 -26.76 -4.46
C GLU A 169 2.47 -26.93 -4.02
N TYR A 170 1.74 -25.83 -3.79
CA TYR A 170 0.33 -25.86 -3.37
C TYR A 170 -0.65 -25.63 -4.52
N ARG A 171 -0.18 -25.43 -5.77
CA ARG A 171 -1.06 -25.16 -6.92
C ARG A 171 -1.88 -26.38 -7.32
N GLN A 172 -1.26 -27.56 -7.33
CA GLN A 172 -1.89 -28.81 -7.77
C GLN A 172 -2.64 -29.55 -6.65
N ALA A 173 -2.52 -29.10 -5.40
CA ALA A 173 -3.23 -29.73 -4.29
C ALA A 173 -4.70 -29.29 -4.26
N GLU A 174 -5.60 -30.23 -3.98
CA GLU A 174 -6.94 -29.87 -3.53
C GLU A 174 -6.81 -28.99 -2.28
N ARG A 175 -7.40 -27.80 -2.38
CA ARG A 175 -7.41 -26.82 -1.30
C ARG A 175 -8.75 -26.92 -0.59
N GLU A 176 -8.73 -27.57 0.57
CA GLU A 176 -9.84 -27.50 1.53
C GLU A 176 -9.88 -26.09 2.13
N ILE A 177 -10.54 -25.16 1.42
CA ILE A 177 -10.83 -23.81 1.89
C ILE A 177 -12.17 -23.84 2.64
N GLN A 178 -12.18 -23.32 3.85
CA GLN A 178 -13.37 -23.12 4.65
C GLN A 178 -13.61 -21.63 4.86
N PHE A 179 -14.87 -21.22 4.77
CA PHE A 179 -15.29 -19.87 5.15
C PHE A 179 -15.99 -19.94 6.50
N ILE A 180 -15.49 -19.19 7.46
CA ILE A 180 -15.97 -19.18 8.83
C ILE A 180 -16.47 -17.76 9.13
N PRO A 181 -17.71 -17.57 9.62
CA PRO A 181 -18.17 -16.25 10.02
C PRO A 181 -17.34 -15.77 11.22
N VAL A 182 -16.94 -14.51 11.18
CA VAL A 182 -16.21 -13.84 12.24
C VAL A 182 -16.89 -12.53 12.61
N VAL A 183 -16.71 -12.12 13.86
CA VAL A 183 -17.27 -10.88 14.42
C VAL A 183 -16.14 -10.14 15.13
N ASP A 184 -16.15 -8.81 15.01
CA ASP A 184 -15.25 -7.87 15.66
C ASP A 184 -13.75 -8.22 15.47
N LYS A 185 -13.37 -8.60 14.25
CA LYS A 185 -11.97 -8.94 13.95
C LYS A 185 -11.18 -7.71 13.55
N LYS A 186 -10.07 -7.48 14.24
CA LYS A 186 -9.11 -6.45 13.85
C LYS A 186 -8.41 -6.80 12.55
N ILE A 187 -8.48 -5.90 11.57
CA ILE A 187 -7.74 -6.00 10.30
C ILE A 187 -6.43 -5.21 10.41
N GLY A 188 -5.30 -5.88 10.21
CA GLY A 188 -3.98 -5.24 10.21
C GLY A 188 -3.51 -4.82 8.81
N VAL A 189 -3.98 -5.51 7.77
CA VAL A 189 -3.64 -5.28 6.37
C VAL A 189 -4.88 -5.51 5.53
N ALA A 190 -5.19 -4.56 4.66
CA ALA A 190 -6.21 -4.70 3.64
C ALA A 190 -5.56 -4.55 2.27
N ALA A 191 -5.95 -5.39 1.32
CA ALA A 191 -5.42 -5.38 -0.04
C ALA A 191 -6.54 -5.11 -1.04
N GLY A 192 -6.37 -4.08 -1.87
CA GLY A 192 -7.23 -3.85 -3.02
C GLY A 192 -6.93 -4.87 -4.10
N LEU A 193 -7.97 -5.45 -4.70
CA LEU A 193 -7.86 -6.32 -5.87
C LEU A 193 -7.95 -5.51 -7.15
N TRP A 194 -7.47 -6.08 -8.25
CA TRP A 194 -7.33 -5.40 -9.54
C TRP A 194 -8.18 -6.08 -10.61
N PHE A 195 -8.76 -5.24 -11.46
CA PHE A 195 -9.29 -5.65 -12.76
C PHE A 195 -8.27 -5.34 -13.85
N GLY A 196 -8.39 -6.01 -14.99
CA GLY A 196 -7.46 -5.90 -16.10
C GLY A 196 -6.32 -6.90 -15.97
N ASP A 197 -5.09 -6.42 -15.98
CA ASP A 197 -3.89 -7.27 -15.96
C ASP A 197 -3.53 -7.64 -14.50
N PRO A 198 -3.65 -8.92 -14.08
CA PRO A 198 -3.48 -9.27 -12.68
C PRO A 198 -2.03 -9.46 -12.22
N ASP A 199 -1.77 -9.20 -10.93
CA ASP A 199 -0.46 -9.52 -10.37
C ASP A 199 -0.27 -11.04 -10.19
N ILE A 200 0.40 -11.67 -11.15
CA ILE A 200 0.68 -13.11 -11.23
C ILE A 200 2.16 -13.37 -11.46
N ASP A 201 2.61 -14.61 -11.28
CA ASP A 201 3.99 -14.97 -11.62
C ASP A 201 4.25 -14.96 -13.14
N ALA A 202 5.53 -14.92 -13.48
CA ALA A 202 5.97 -14.81 -14.86
C ALA A 202 5.57 -16.01 -15.75
N MET A 203 5.47 -17.22 -15.19
CA MET A 203 5.10 -18.40 -15.98
C MET A 203 3.62 -18.31 -16.37
N ASP A 204 2.73 -18.04 -15.41
CA ASP A 204 1.30 -17.85 -15.70
C ASP A 204 1.07 -16.66 -16.64
N ARG A 205 1.86 -15.59 -16.49
CA ARG A 205 1.84 -14.47 -17.43
C ARG A 205 2.22 -14.88 -18.84
N ILE A 206 3.27 -15.68 -19.02
CA ILE A 206 3.73 -16.09 -20.35
C ILE A 206 2.74 -17.06 -21.01
N THR A 207 2.23 -18.03 -20.25
CA THR A 207 1.41 -19.12 -20.80
C THR A 207 -0.06 -18.76 -20.97
N ASN A 208 -0.63 -17.97 -20.06
CA ASN A 208 -2.08 -17.78 -19.98
C ASN A 208 -2.53 -16.35 -20.30
N GLN A 209 -1.70 -15.34 -20.01
CA GLN A 209 -2.01 -13.90 -20.19
C GLN A 209 -3.45 -13.52 -19.78
N PRO A 210 -3.90 -13.89 -18.56
CA PRO A 210 -5.29 -13.69 -18.18
C PRO A 210 -5.59 -12.19 -18.04
N ILE A 211 -6.82 -11.81 -18.37
CA ILE A 211 -7.38 -10.49 -18.08
C ILE A 211 -8.58 -10.69 -17.17
N VAL A 212 -8.52 -10.15 -15.96
CA VAL A 212 -9.57 -10.29 -14.95
C VAL A 212 -10.60 -9.20 -15.14
N HIS A 213 -11.82 -9.59 -15.50
CA HIS A 213 -12.92 -8.64 -15.68
C HIS A 213 -13.93 -8.68 -14.55
N GLN A 214 -13.94 -9.79 -13.79
CA GLN A 214 -14.97 -10.07 -12.80
C GLN A 214 -14.37 -10.85 -11.63
N ILE A 215 -15.00 -10.68 -10.47
CA ILE A 215 -14.72 -11.44 -9.26
C ILE A 215 -16.00 -12.13 -8.78
N SER A 216 -15.86 -13.22 -8.05
CA SER A 216 -17.00 -13.95 -7.51
C SER A 216 -17.82 -13.10 -6.52
N GLN A 217 -19.11 -13.43 -6.35
CA GLN A 217 -19.98 -12.80 -5.37
C GLN A 217 -19.53 -12.99 -3.91
N ILE A 218 -18.69 -13.99 -3.63
CA ILE A 218 -18.09 -14.18 -2.31
C ILE A 218 -17.22 -12.98 -1.98
N LEU A 219 -16.34 -12.57 -2.91
CA LEU A 219 -15.46 -11.41 -2.71
C LEU A 219 -16.21 -10.08 -2.66
N HIS A 220 -17.38 -9.98 -3.28
CA HIS A 220 -18.23 -8.79 -3.16
C HIS A 220 -18.87 -8.62 -1.78
N LYS A 221 -19.03 -9.71 -1.02
CA LYS A 221 -19.78 -9.71 0.26
C LYS A 221 -18.89 -9.77 1.49
N GLY A 222 -17.58 -9.96 1.32
CA GLY A 222 -16.63 -10.18 2.42
C GLY A 222 -16.61 -11.63 2.85
#